data_AF-A0A9X2EWD9-F1
#
_entry.id   AF-A0A9X2EWD9-F1
#
_cell.length_a   1.000
_cell.length_b   1.000
_cell.length_c   1.000
_cell.angle_alpha   90.00
_cell.angle_beta   90.00
_cell.angle_gamma   90.00
#
_symmetry.space_group_name_H-M   'P 1'
#
loop_
_entity.id
_entity.type
_entity.pdbx_description
1 polymer ?
#
loop_
_entity_poly.entity_id
_entity_poly.type
_entity_poly.pdbx_seq_one_letter_code
_entity_poly.pdbx_strand_id
1 'polypeptide(L)'
;MGHYEQPKPYYLKDRREVAIDMFASKDNITKADYMALQVVEQVEETLDKYRQEAVTMSRKELRSEEHDSARLGKFMDKNGKPHPGGNCDAHAIVSGTHTKATRQRGILARVNIRMDDIRNGTWLPRRTADTPHPKMPAAVPHSRIHRNGYYLWLKLKFETLDLNNLSEEAIDKLLRGIEYDLKFSSFPTFVMLTAAELKALETA
;
A
#
# COMPACT_ATOMS: atom_id res chain seq x y z
N MET A 1 38.65 0.66 18.42
CA MET A 1 38.15 1.86 17.72
C MET A 1 36.71 1.57 17.32
N GLY A 2 35.73 2.23 17.92
CA GLY A 2 34.33 2.06 17.54
C GLY A 2 34.11 2.67 16.17
N HIS A 3 33.52 1.90 15.25
CA HIS A 3 33.13 2.41 13.93
C HIS A 3 32.05 3.48 14.14
N TYR A 4 32.38 4.74 13.84
CA TYR A 4 31.41 5.82 13.84
C TYR A 4 30.62 5.70 12.54
N GLU A 5 29.42 5.14 12.61
CA GLU A 5 28.51 5.10 11.48
C GLU A 5 27.90 6.50 11.32
N GLN A 6 28.04 7.09 10.13
CA GLN A 6 27.49 8.40 9.83
C GLN A 6 25.97 8.37 10.02
N PRO A 7 25.37 9.33 10.73
CA PRO A 7 23.93 9.35 10.93
C PRO A 7 23.21 9.43 9.58
N LYS A 8 22.26 8.51 9.38
CA LYS A 8 21.44 8.39 8.18
C LYS A 8 20.83 9.77 7.81
N PRO A 9 20.88 10.22 6.55
CA PRO A 9 20.23 11.47 6.13
C PRO A 9 18.72 11.47 6.41
N TYR A 10 18.13 12.63 6.78
CA TYR A 10 16.72 12.75 7.18
C TYR A 10 15.73 12.09 6.20
N TYR A 11 15.96 12.25 4.89
CA TYR A 11 15.10 11.69 3.84
C TYR A 11 15.15 10.16 3.71
N LEU A 12 16.11 9.50 4.37
CA LEU A 12 16.20 8.04 4.44
C LEU A 12 15.65 7.50 5.77
N LYS A 13 15.44 8.35 6.77
CA LYS A 13 15.02 7.93 8.10
C LYS A 13 13.57 7.44 8.09
N ASP A 14 13.31 6.33 8.78
CA ASP A 14 11.94 5.91 9.06
C ASP A 14 11.30 6.83 10.12
N ARG A 15 10.00 6.66 10.35
CA ARG A 15 9.25 7.56 11.24
C ARG A 15 9.67 7.40 12.70
N ARG A 16 10.16 6.22 13.11
CA ARG A 16 10.71 5.96 14.44
C ARG A 16 12.04 6.69 14.61
N GLU A 17 12.94 6.57 13.65
CA GLU A 17 14.21 7.29 13.60
C GLU A 17 13.99 8.80 13.67
N VAL A 18 13.08 9.34 12.85
CA VAL A 18 12.70 10.77 12.88
C VAL A 18 12.12 11.16 14.25
N ALA A 19 11.23 10.36 14.84
CA ALA A 19 10.65 10.65 16.14
C ALA A 19 11.69 10.62 17.26
N ILE A 20 12.64 9.68 17.21
CA ILE A 20 13.76 9.59 18.15
C ILE A 20 14.66 10.82 18.00
N ASP A 21 15.02 11.23 16.79
CA ASP A 21 15.84 12.43 16.58
C ASP A 21 15.13 13.70 17.06
N MET A 22 13.84 13.83 16.75
CA MET A 22 13.04 14.98 17.17
C MET A 22 12.88 15.02 18.69
N PHE A 23 12.80 13.86 19.34
CA PHE A 23 12.77 13.76 20.79
C PHE A 23 14.14 14.09 21.42
N ALA A 24 15.23 13.53 20.87
CA ALA A 24 16.59 13.71 21.36
C ALA A 24 17.17 15.11 21.11
N SER A 25 16.67 15.83 20.11
CA SER A 25 17.09 17.20 19.77
C SER A 25 16.41 18.30 20.59
N LYS A 26 15.47 17.96 21.47
CA LYS A 26 14.79 18.95 22.33
C LYS A 26 15.59 19.21 23.60
N ASP A 27 15.89 20.48 23.87
CA ASP A 27 16.55 20.91 25.10
C ASP A 27 15.67 20.72 26.35
N ASN A 28 14.35 20.85 26.20
CA ASN A 28 13.37 20.69 27.29
C ASN A 28 12.30 19.66 26.90
N ILE A 29 12.47 18.42 27.37
CA ILE A 29 11.54 17.32 27.12
C ILE A 29 10.32 17.44 28.04
N THR A 30 9.12 17.40 27.47
CA THR A 30 7.86 17.35 28.24
C THR A 30 7.30 15.93 28.31
N LYS A 31 6.35 15.71 29.23
CA LYS A 31 5.59 14.45 29.29
C LYS A 31 4.80 14.17 27.99
N ALA A 32 4.37 15.23 27.30
CA ALA A 32 3.70 15.12 26.00
C ALA A 32 4.67 14.65 24.91
N ASP A 33 5.93 15.11 24.92
CA ASP A 33 6.96 14.66 23.98
C ASP A 33 7.30 13.19 24.17
N TYR A 34 7.39 12.75 25.44
CA TYR A 34 7.63 11.35 25.76
C TYR A 34 6.44 10.47 25.34
N MET A 35 5.21 10.92 25.58
CA MET A 35 4.01 10.22 25.10
C MET A 35 3.93 10.17 23.57
N ALA A 36 4.35 11.22 22.86
CA ALA A 36 4.40 11.21 21.40
C ALA A 36 5.39 10.14 20.89
N LEU A 37 6.54 9.98 21.55
CA LEU A 37 7.49 8.92 21.23
C LEU A 37 6.92 7.52 21.50
N GLN A 38 6.26 7.31 22.65
CA GLN A 38 5.58 6.04 22.97
C GLN A 38 4.46 5.70 21.98
N VAL A 39 3.71 6.69 21.51
CA VAL A 39 2.67 6.49 20.51
C VAL A 39 3.28 6.07 19.17
N VAL A 40 4.39 6.67 18.75
CA VAL A 40 5.11 6.25 17.54
C VAL A 40 5.60 4.82 17.69
N GLU A 41 6.21 4.47 18.82
CA GLU A 41 6.66 3.10 19.12
C GLU A 41 5.52 2.08 19.03
N GLN A 42 4.40 2.31 19.72
CA GLN A 42 3.26 1.38 19.74
C GLN A 42 2.58 1.24 18.36
N VAL A 43 2.59 2.31 17.57
CA VAL A 43 2.05 2.35 16.21
C VAL A 43 2.91 1.53 15.26
N GLU A 44 4.23 1.78 15.27
CA GLU A 44 5.22 1.07 14.45
C GLU A 44 5.26 -0.42 14.85
N GLU A 45 5.20 -0.72 16.15
CA GLU A 45 5.22 -2.10 16.69
C GLU A 45 4.11 -2.98 16.09
N THR A 46 2.91 -2.43 15.82
CA THR A 46 1.83 -3.24 15.24
C THR A 46 2.10 -3.60 13.77
N LEU A 47 2.58 -2.65 12.96
CA LEU A 47 2.89 -2.90 11.55
C LEU A 47 4.20 -3.69 11.41
N ASP A 48 5.19 -3.41 12.25
CA ASP A 48 6.45 -4.13 12.31
C ASP A 48 6.23 -5.57 12.72
N LYS A 49 5.41 -5.83 13.74
CA LYS A 49 5.02 -7.20 14.09
C LYS A 49 4.32 -7.89 12.92
N TYR A 50 3.38 -7.21 12.26
CA TYR A 50 2.69 -7.76 11.09
C TYR A 50 3.66 -8.13 9.96
N ARG A 51 4.70 -7.32 9.72
CA ARG A 51 5.78 -7.57 8.75
C ARG A 51 6.76 -8.66 9.21
N GLN A 52 7.12 -8.70 10.48
CA GLN A 52 8.00 -9.72 11.06
C GLN A 52 7.36 -11.11 11.00
N GLU A 53 6.05 -11.20 11.26
CA GLU A 53 5.28 -12.44 11.09
C GLU A 53 5.40 -12.99 9.66
N ALA A 54 5.52 -12.13 8.64
CA ALA A 54 5.69 -12.54 7.25
C ALA A 54 6.96 -13.39 7.03
N VAL A 55 8.01 -13.19 7.83
CA VAL A 55 9.26 -13.95 7.76
C VAL A 55 9.04 -15.41 8.19
N THR A 56 8.13 -15.63 9.12
CA THR A 56 7.79 -16.96 9.65
C THR A 56 6.68 -17.67 8.86
N MET A 57 5.92 -16.94 8.04
CA MET A 57 4.87 -17.50 7.21
C MET A 57 5.44 -18.27 6.02
N SER A 58 4.85 -19.41 5.71
CA SER A 58 5.11 -20.11 4.46
C SER A 58 4.65 -19.28 3.26
N ARG A 59 5.25 -19.52 2.10
CA ARG A 59 4.80 -18.90 0.84
C ARG A 59 3.34 -19.23 0.51
N LYS A 60 2.81 -20.36 0.99
CA LYS A 60 1.40 -20.73 0.80
C LYS A 60 0.50 -19.83 1.64
N GLU A 61 0.85 -19.59 2.90
CA GLU A 61 0.10 -18.71 3.79
C GLU A 61 0.10 -17.27 3.28
N LEU A 62 1.25 -16.73 2.87
CA LEU A 62 1.35 -15.38 2.31
C LEU A 62 0.50 -15.21 1.04
N ARG A 63 0.48 -16.22 0.16
CA ARG A 63 -0.31 -16.17 -1.07
C ARG A 63 -1.80 -16.29 -0.82
N SER A 64 -2.21 -17.00 0.22
CA SER A 64 -3.61 -17.28 0.55
C SER A 64 -4.18 -16.32 1.59
N GLU A 65 -3.37 -15.40 2.12
CA GLU A 65 -3.82 -14.38 3.07
C GLU A 65 -4.98 -13.57 2.46
N GLU A 66 -6.03 -13.40 3.24
CA GLU A 66 -7.18 -12.58 2.86
C GLU A 66 -6.96 -11.12 3.22
N HIS A 67 -7.57 -10.23 2.43
CA HIS A 67 -7.55 -8.80 2.66
C HIS A 67 -8.60 -8.41 3.71
N ASP A 68 -8.19 -7.65 4.73
CA ASP A 68 -9.09 -6.98 5.67
C ASP A 68 -8.92 -5.45 5.52
N SER A 69 -9.96 -4.80 4.98
CA SER A 69 -9.98 -3.36 4.74
C SER A 69 -9.82 -2.54 6.03
N ALA A 70 -10.38 -3.00 7.15
CA ALA A 70 -10.26 -2.30 8.42
C ALA A 70 -8.84 -2.38 8.98
N ARG A 71 -8.21 -3.55 8.87
CA ARG A 71 -6.80 -3.75 9.25
C ARG A 71 -5.87 -2.91 8.39
N LEU A 72 -6.00 -2.97 7.05
CA LEU A 72 -5.22 -2.14 6.14
C LEU A 72 -5.41 -0.65 6.43
N GLY A 73 -6.65 -0.22 6.61
CA GLY A 73 -6.97 1.17 6.92
C GLY A 73 -6.30 1.67 8.19
N LYS A 74 -6.33 0.85 9.26
CA LYS A 74 -5.62 1.15 10.52
C LYS A 74 -4.12 1.25 10.30
N PHE A 75 -3.51 0.37 9.51
CA PHE A 75 -2.08 0.44 9.21
C PHE A 75 -1.73 1.69 8.40
N MET A 76 -2.50 2.03 7.36
CA MET A 76 -2.27 3.21 6.53
C MET A 76 -2.39 4.50 7.35
N ASP A 77 -3.46 4.65 8.13
CA ASP A 77 -3.71 5.85 8.93
C ASP A 77 -2.58 6.10 9.94
N LYS A 78 -2.12 5.01 10.56
CA LYS A 78 -1.03 5.01 11.52
C LYS A 78 0.35 5.24 10.88
N ASN A 79 0.57 4.83 9.63
CA ASN A 79 1.90 4.80 9.00
C ASN A 79 1.99 5.69 7.75
N GLY A 80 1.62 6.97 7.89
CA GLY A 80 1.94 8.00 6.89
C GLY A 80 0.97 8.11 5.71
N LYS A 81 -0.14 7.38 5.72
CA LYS A 81 -1.25 7.49 4.75
C LYS A 81 -2.55 7.84 5.50
N PRO A 82 -2.70 9.08 5.99
CA PRO A 82 -3.85 9.47 6.80
C PRO A 82 -5.18 9.31 6.04
N HIS A 83 -6.24 8.93 6.74
CA HIS A 83 -7.57 8.83 6.13
C HIS A 83 -8.01 10.18 5.53
N PRO A 84 -8.48 10.23 4.27
CA PRO A 84 -8.82 11.48 3.59
C PRO A 84 -10.07 12.18 4.16
N GLY A 85 -10.83 11.50 5.03
CA GLY A 85 -12.15 11.94 5.49
C GLY A 85 -13.24 11.51 4.52
N GLY A 86 -14.50 11.81 4.86
CA GLY A 86 -15.64 11.44 4.02
C GLY A 86 -15.84 9.93 3.89
N ASN A 87 -16.56 9.52 2.84
CA ASN A 87 -16.85 8.13 2.55
C ASN A 87 -15.71 7.50 1.71
N CYS A 88 -14.63 7.11 2.39
CA CYS A 88 -13.52 6.39 1.79
C CYS A 88 -13.29 5.04 2.49
N ASP A 89 -12.75 4.09 1.74
CA ASP A 89 -12.37 2.77 2.24
C ASP A 89 -10.93 2.47 1.85
N ALA A 90 -10.28 1.62 2.65
CA ALA A 90 -8.95 1.11 2.32
C ALA A 90 -9.10 0.05 1.24
N HIS A 91 -8.38 0.23 0.15
CA HIS A 91 -8.37 -0.66 -0.99
C HIS A 91 -7.00 -1.34 -1.09
N ALA A 92 -6.99 -2.68 -1.09
CA ALA A 92 -5.83 -3.44 -1.50
C ALA A 92 -5.70 -3.47 -3.02
N ILE A 93 -4.59 -2.93 -3.52
CA ILE A 93 -4.22 -2.91 -4.94
C ILE A 93 -4.23 -4.34 -5.50
N VAL A 94 -3.43 -5.22 -4.91
CA VAL A 94 -3.49 -6.66 -5.17
C VAL A 94 -4.53 -7.29 -4.25
N SER A 95 -5.59 -7.84 -4.86
CA SER A 95 -6.65 -8.52 -4.13
C SER A 95 -6.17 -9.84 -3.53
N GLY A 96 -6.48 -10.07 -2.24
CA GLY A 96 -6.18 -11.32 -1.51
C GLY A 96 -6.95 -12.55 -2.00
N THR A 97 -8.16 -12.37 -2.53
CA THR A 97 -9.09 -13.48 -2.83
C THR A 97 -9.40 -13.66 -4.31
N HIS A 98 -9.22 -12.63 -5.14
CA HIS A 98 -9.61 -12.71 -6.55
C HIS A 98 -8.68 -13.61 -7.36
N THR A 99 -9.25 -14.54 -8.13
CA THR A 99 -8.49 -15.56 -8.88
C THR A 99 -7.50 -14.95 -9.87
N LYS A 100 -7.86 -13.85 -10.53
CA LYS A 100 -6.98 -13.13 -11.47
C LYS A 100 -5.79 -12.42 -10.82
N ALA A 101 -5.77 -12.27 -9.48
CA ALA A 101 -4.67 -11.67 -8.73
C ALA A 101 -3.62 -12.70 -8.26
N THR A 102 -3.80 -13.98 -8.57
CA THR A 102 -2.95 -15.07 -8.05
C THR A 102 -1.46 -14.90 -8.38
N ARG A 103 -1.12 -14.42 -9.58
CA ARG A 103 0.27 -14.19 -9.97
C ARG A 103 0.89 -13.06 -9.16
N GLN A 104 0.17 -11.95 -9.00
CA GLN A 104 0.60 -10.79 -8.22
C GLN A 104 0.77 -11.14 -6.75
N ARG A 105 -0.16 -11.91 -6.16
CA ARG A 105 -0.01 -12.44 -4.80
C ARG A 105 1.25 -13.29 -4.65
N GLY A 106 1.57 -14.11 -5.65
CA GLY A 106 2.83 -14.86 -5.70
C GLY A 106 4.08 -13.98 -5.67
N ILE A 107 4.05 -12.86 -6.40
CA ILE A 107 5.14 -11.88 -6.43
C ILE A 107 5.27 -11.15 -5.09
N LEU A 108 4.17 -10.65 -4.51
CA LEU A 108 4.20 -10.03 -3.17
C LEU A 108 4.71 -11.01 -2.12
N ALA A 109 4.20 -12.25 -2.17
CA ALA A 109 4.62 -13.32 -1.28
C ALA A 109 6.09 -13.70 -1.45
N ARG A 110 6.75 -13.43 -2.60
CA ARG A 110 8.18 -13.72 -2.82
C ARG A 110 9.11 -12.75 -2.09
N VAL A 111 8.62 -11.54 -1.81
CA VAL A 111 9.32 -10.45 -1.12
C VAL A 111 8.72 -10.14 0.26
N ASN A 112 7.94 -11.07 0.83
CA ASN A 112 7.33 -10.94 2.17
C ASN A 112 6.38 -9.74 2.34
N ILE A 113 5.79 -9.24 1.24
CA ILE A 113 4.74 -8.22 1.33
C ILE A 113 3.41 -8.94 1.56
N ARG A 114 2.82 -8.69 2.72
CA ARG A 114 1.50 -9.21 3.13
C ARG A 114 0.36 -8.41 2.53
N MET A 115 -0.85 -8.99 2.50
CA MET A 115 -1.99 -8.38 1.80
C MET A 115 -2.42 -7.03 2.36
N ASP A 116 -2.34 -6.85 3.68
CA ASP A 116 -2.72 -5.60 4.34
C ASP A 116 -1.50 -4.74 4.70
N ASP A 117 -0.34 -4.99 4.09
CA ASP A 117 0.76 -4.05 4.19
C ASP A 117 0.39 -2.73 3.49
N ILE A 118 0.73 -1.60 4.11
CA ILE A 118 0.44 -0.25 3.59
C ILE A 118 0.96 -0.02 2.18
N ARG A 119 1.97 -0.76 1.73
CA ARG A 119 2.51 -0.71 0.37
C ARG A 119 1.50 -1.23 -0.66
N ASN A 120 0.69 -2.22 -0.30
CA ASN A 120 -0.39 -2.74 -1.13
C ASN A 120 -1.68 -1.91 -0.99
N GLY A 121 -1.68 -0.83 -0.20
CA GLY A 121 -2.90 -0.10 0.15
C GLY A 121 -3.01 1.31 -0.44
N THR A 122 -4.24 1.70 -0.75
CA THR A 122 -4.60 3.09 -1.04
C THR A 122 -6.00 3.42 -0.51
N TRP A 123 -6.25 4.69 -0.20
CA TRP A 123 -7.61 5.18 0.06
C TRP A 123 -8.34 5.46 -1.24
N LEU A 124 -9.58 5.00 -1.36
CA LEU A 124 -10.46 5.31 -2.49
C LEU A 124 -11.86 5.69 -2.00
N PRO A 125 -12.59 6.56 -2.72
CA PRO A 125 -14.01 6.82 -2.47
C PRO A 125 -14.81 5.52 -2.49
N ARG A 126 -15.67 5.31 -1.49
CA ARG A 126 -16.36 4.03 -1.27
C ARG A 126 -17.21 3.61 -2.48
N ARG A 127 -18.06 4.51 -2.99
CA ARG A 127 -18.95 4.26 -4.15
C ARG A 127 -18.81 5.34 -5.21
N THR A 128 -19.38 5.07 -6.38
CA THR A 128 -19.54 6.07 -7.45
C THR A 128 -20.24 7.34 -6.95
N ALA A 129 -21.22 7.23 -6.06
CA ALA A 129 -21.91 8.38 -5.48
C ALA A 129 -21.01 9.25 -4.57
N ASP A 130 -19.87 8.71 -4.13
CA ASP A 130 -18.88 9.41 -3.32
C ASP A 130 -17.76 10.03 -4.20
N THR A 131 -17.92 10.00 -5.54
CA THR A 131 -17.03 10.64 -6.52
C THR A 131 -17.74 11.83 -7.20
N PRO A 132 -17.05 12.96 -7.47
CA PRO A 132 -15.67 13.23 -7.10
C PRO A 132 -15.52 13.47 -5.58
N HIS A 133 -14.45 12.92 -5.00
CA HIS A 133 -14.16 13.15 -3.58
C HIS A 133 -13.43 14.49 -3.38
N PRO A 134 -13.80 15.34 -2.41
CA PRO A 134 -13.24 16.69 -2.27
C PRO A 134 -11.71 16.77 -2.18
N LYS A 135 -11.05 15.77 -1.56
CA LYS A 135 -9.58 15.70 -1.44
C LYS A 135 -8.91 14.81 -2.48
N MET A 136 -9.69 14.07 -3.26
CA MET A 136 -9.19 13.12 -4.27
C MET A 136 -10.15 13.16 -5.48
N PRO A 137 -10.27 14.30 -6.17
CA PRO A 137 -11.35 14.53 -7.13
C PRO A 137 -11.28 13.61 -8.35
N ALA A 138 -10.09 13.11 -8.69
CA ALA A 138 -9.84 12.22 -9.81
C ALA A 138 -9.78 10.73 -9.41
N ALA A 139 -10.02 10.38 -8.14
CA ALA A 139 -9.91 8.99 -7.69
C ALA A 139 -11.08 8.13 -8.20
N VAL A 140 -10.76 6.89 -8.57
CA VAL A 140 -11.78 5.91 -8.93
C VAL A 140 -12.57 5.43 -7.72
N PRO A 141 -13.86 5.08 -7.87
CA PRO A 141 -14.63 4.51 -6.79
C PRO A 141 -14.22 3.05 -6.50
N HIS A 142 -13.97 2.74 -5.22
CA HIS A 142 -13.61 1.43 -4.72
C HIS A 142 -14.61 0.36 -5.18
N SER A 143 -15.91 0.62 -5.07
CA SER A 143 -16.95 -0.34 -5.46
C SER A 143 -16.98 -0.72 -6.94
N ARG A 144 -16.21 -0.05 -7.81
CA ARG A 144 -16.24 -0.27 -9.27
C ARG A 144 -14.92 -0.70 -9.87
N ILE A 145 -13.79 -0.64 -9.15
CA ILE A 145 -12.47 -0.88 -9.76
C ILE A 145 -12.18 -2.35 -10.05
N HIS A 146 -12.81 -3.30 -9.34
CA HIS A 146 -12.59 -4.74 -9.51
C HIS A 146 -13.20 -5.31 -10.81
N ARG A 147 -12.67 -4.88 -11.95
CA ARG A 147 -13.10 -5.26 -13.32
C ARG A 147 -12.05 -6.10 -14.03
N ASN A 148 -12.45 -6.72 -15.13
CA ASN A 148 -11.52 -7.46 -15.99
C ASN A 148 -10.37 -6.59 -16.47
N GLY A 149 -10.65 -5.35 -16.87
CA GLY A 149 -9.64 -4.38 -17.29
C GLY A 149 -8.63 -4.07 -16.20
N TYR A 150 -9.07 -3.89 -14.95
CA TYR A 150 -8.18 -3.69 -13.82
C TYR A 150 -7.22 -4.85 -13.60
N TYR A 151 -7.72 -6.09 -13.60
CA TYR A 151 -6.84 -7.25 -13.42
C TYR A 151 -5.89 -7.47 -14.61
N LEU A 152 -6.32 -7.15 -15.84
CA LEU A 152 -5.44 -7.15 -17.00
C LEU A 152 -4.34 -6.09 -16.85
N TRP A 153 -4.69 -4.87 -16.44
CA TRP A 153 -3.75 -3.79 -16.23
C TRP A 153 -2.74 -4.11 -15.12
N LEU A 154 -3.19 -4.65 -13.99
CA LEU A 154 -2.29 -5.14 -12.94
C LEU A 154 -1.34 -6.24 -13.46
N LYS A 155 -1.83 -7.16 -14.29
CA LYS A 155 -0.98 -8.17 -14.94
C LYS A 155 0.12 -7.49 -15.77
N LEU A 156 -0.25 -6.57 -16.65
CA LEU A 156 0.71 -5.86 -17.51
C LEU A 156 1.74 -5.06 -16.69
N LYS A 157 1.31 -4.39 -15.62
CA LYS A 157 2.20 -3.66 -14.70
C LYS A 157 3.19 -4.58 -13.99
N PHE A 158 2.78 -5.76 -13.53
CA PHE A 158 3.68 -6.70 -12.88
C PHE A 158 4.60 -7.44 -13.87
N GLU A 159 4.21 -7.57 -15.14
CA GLU A 159 5.05 -8.15 -16.20
C GLU A 159 6.26 -7.27 -16.56
N THR A 160 6.30 -6.00 -16.13
CA THR A 160 7.49 -5.15 -16.30
C THR A 160 8.59 -5.43 -15.28
N LEU A 161 8.35 -6.28 -14.28
CA LEU A 161 9.33 -6.60 -13.25
C LEU A 161 10.38 -7.58 -13.77
N ASP A 162 11.64 -7.34 -13.43
CA ASP A 162 12.69 -8.34 -13.60
C ASP A 162 12.57 -9.42 -12.52
N LEU A 163 12.05 -10.58 -12.90
CA LEU A 163 11.87 -11.70 -11.97
C LEU A 163 13.19 -12.38 -11.57
N ASN A 164 14.27 -12.20 -12.34
CA ASN A 164 15.59 -12.74 -11.99
C ASN A 164 16.27 -11.91 -10.91
N ASN A 165 15.94 -10.61 -10.84
CA ASN A 165 16.47 -9.68 -9.86
C ASN A 165 15.34 -8.97 -9.09
N LEU A 166 14.38 -9.74 -8.61
CA LEU A 166 13.21 -9.21 -7.91
C LEU A 166 13.59 -8.68 -6.53
N SER A 167 13.44 -7.37 -6.32
CA SER A 167 13.66 -6.71 -5.03
C SER A 167 12.37 -6.15 -4.43
N GLU A 168 12.34 -6.01 -3.11
CA GLU A 168 11.24 -5.35 -2.38
C GLU A 168 11.04 -3.90 -2.84
N GLU A 169 12.14 -3.19 -3.11
CA GLU A 169 12.13 -1.81 -3.61
C GLU A 169 11.45 -1.69 -4.99
N ALA A 170 11.70 -2.64 -5.90
CA ALA A 170 11.05 -2.65 -7.21
C ALA A 170 9.52 -2.82 -7.08
N ILE A 171 9.08 -3.66 -6.15
CA ILE A 171 7.66 -3.86 -5.86
C ILE A 171 7.05 -2.62 -5.20
N ASP A 172 7.73 -2.01 -4.24
CA ASP A 172 7.26 -0.77 -3.60
C ASP A 172 7.07 0.34 -4.64
N LYS A 173 8.06 0.55 -5.52
CA LYS A 173 7.97 1.53 -6.61
C LYS A 173 6.79 1.24 -7.55
N LEU A 174 6.57 -0.01 -7.91
CA LEU A 174 5.45 -0.43 -8.75
C LEU A 174 4.11 -0.12 -8.07
N LEU A 175 3.93 -0.51 -6.81
CA LEU A 175 2.70 -0.32 -6.07
C LEU A 175 2.40 1.16 -5.81
N ARG A 176 3.42 1.98 -5.53
CA ARG A 176 3.27 3.45 -5.44
C ARG A 176 2.80 4.06 -6.76
N GLY A 177 3.32 3.58 -7.89
CA GLY A 177 2.87 4.01 -9.21
C GLY A 177 1.41 3.65 -9.46
N ILE A 178 0.99 2.44 -9.08
CA ILE A 178 -0.41 2.00 -9.19
C ILE A 178 -1.32 2.81 -8.26
N GLU A 179 -0.90 3.07 -7.02
CA GLU A 179 -1.61 3.95 -6.08
C GLU A 179 -1.85 5.34 -6.69
N TYR A 180 -0.81 5.93 -7.27
CA TYR A 180 -0.92 7.21 -7.98
C TYR A 180 -1.95 7.11 -9.11
N ASP A 181 -1.81 6.10 -9.97
CA ASP A 181 -2.72 5.88 -11.10
C ASP A 181 -4.19 5.76 -10.65
N LEU A 182 -4.45 5.10 -9.53
CA LEU A 182 -5.81 4.95 -8.98
C LEU A 182 -6.37 6.26 -8.38
N LYS A 183 -5.53 7.06 -7.72
CA LYS A 183 -5.94 8.34 -7.12
C LYS A 183 -6.17 9.44 -8.16
N PHE A 184 -5.50 9.35 -9.30
CA PHE A 184 -5.53 10.38 -10.34
C PHE A 184 -6.17 9.92 -11.66
N SER A 185 -6.68 8.68 -11.70
CA SER A 185 -7.22 8.07 -12.91
C SER A 185 -6.26 8.15 -14.12
N SER A 186 -4.94 8.03 -13.89
CA SER A 186 -3.91 8.10 -14.93
C SER A 186 -3.57 6.75 -15.57
N PHE A 187 -4.47 5.77 -15.45
CA PHE A 187 -4.36 4.46 -16.08
C PHE A 187 -5.11 4.42 -17.44
N PRO A 188 -4.88 3.39 -18.28
CA PRO A 188 -5.60 3.24 -19.54
C PRO A 188 -7.12 3.11 -19.36
N THR A 189 -7.90 3.69 -20.28
CA THR A 189 -9.37 3.71 -20.21
C THR A 189 -10.01 2.33 -20.06
N PHE A 190 -9.41 1.29 -20.65
CA PHE A 190 -9.92 -0.09 -20.57
C PHE A 190 -10.03 -0.63 -19.13
N VAL A 191 -9.31 -0.04 -18.17
CA VAL A 191 -9.32 -0.44 -16.75
C VAL A 191 -10.72 -0.36 -16.15
N MET A 192 -11.49 0.65 -16.52
CA MET A 192 -12.83 0.92 -15.96
C MET A 192 -13.98 0.34 -16.80
N LEU A 193 -13.67 -0.27 -17.95
CA LEU A 193 -14.68 -0.85 -18.82
C LEU A 193 -15.33 -2.09 -18.21
N THR A 194 -16.62 -2.24 -18.47
CA THR A 194 -17.37 -3.49 -18.25
C THR A 194 -16.82 -4.61 -19.12
N ALA A 195 -17.18 -5.85 -18.80
CA ALA A 195 -16.78 -6.99 -19.62
C ALA A 195 -17.31 -6.90 -21.07
N ALA A 196 -18.50 -6.33 -21.27
CA ALA A 196 -19.09 -6.14 -22.60
C ALA A 196 -18.31 -5.11 -23.41
N GLU A 197 -18.01 -3.95 -22.83
CA GLU A 197 -17.23 -2.89 -23.47
C GLU A 197 -15.80 -3.35 -23.78
N LEU A 198 -15.17 -4.12 -22.88
CA LEU A 198 -13.83 -4.64 -23.10
C LEU A 198 -13.80 -5.64 -24.28
N LYS A 199 -14.80 -6.52 -24.37
CA LYS A 199 -14.91 -7.49 -25.48
C LYS A 199 -15.09 -6.78 -26.83
N ALA A 200 -15.84 -5.67 -26.87
CA ALA A 200 -16.04 -4.92 -28.10
C ALA A 200 -14.73 -4.32 -28.65
N LEU A 201 -13.75 -4.00 -27.79
CA LEU A 201 -12.43 -3.52 -28.20
C LEU A 201 -11.54 -4.61 -28.81
N GLU A 202 -11.75 -5.89 -28.46
CA GLU A 202 -10.97 -7.01 -29.01
C GLU A 202 -11.45 -7.41 -30.41
N THR A 203 -12.65 -7.00 -30.79
CA THR A 203 -13.30 -7.33 -32.07
C THR A 203 -13.25 -6.19 -33.10
N ALA A 204 -12.70 -5.04 -32.73
CA ALA A 204 -12.53 -3.86 -33.57
C ALA A 204 -11.09 -3.79 -34.10
#